data_AF-A0A7S1R9B0-F1
#
_entry.id   AF-A0A7S1R9B0-F1
#
_cell.length_a   1.000
_cell.length_b   1.000
_cell.length_c   1.000
_cell.angle_alpha   90.00
_cell.angle_beta   90.00
_cell.angle_gamma   90.00
#
_symmetry.space_group_name_H-M   'P 1'
#
loop_
_entity.id
_entity.type
_entity.pdbx_description
1 polymer ?
#
loop_
_entity_poly.entity_id
_entity_poly.type
_entity_poly.pdbx_seq_one_letter_code
_entity_poly.pdbx_strand_id
1 'polypeptide(L)'
;TRTGCREVAEHVRLQLGIDYVMAQQLESKDGLFTGEFGGEASGVRFRKSDLLKLMADREGISYRNVISVGEGFLRGLTGSEARLVLDTFGPHVSFDSDKLGDLAIVLYVLGFNGSHVREMRQIFEPGAQKREALGNT
;
A
#
# COMPACT_ATOMS: atom_id res chain seq x y z
N THR A 1 -7.60 -11.07 10.27
CA THR A 1 -7.67 -10.43 8.93
C THR A 1 -7.91 -8.95 9.17
N ARG A 2 -6.98 -8.06 8.79
CA ARG A 2 -7.17 -6.60 8.72
C ARG A 2 -7.12 -6.21 7.24
N THR A 3 -8.02 -6.75 6.43
CA THR A 3 -8.21 -6.26 5.07
C THR A 3 -9.21 -5.10 5.18
N GLY A 4 -8.80 -3.91 4.72
CA GLY A 4 -9.70 -2.75 4.70
C GLY A 4 -10.89 -3.01 3.77
N CYS A 5 -12.03 -2.39 4.07
CA CYS A 5 -13.19 -2.45 3.20
C CYS A 5 -13.02 -1.53 1.98
N ARG A 6 -13.68 -1.89 0.88
CA ARG A 6 -13.59 -1.19 -0.39
C ARG A 6 -14.01 0.28 -0.29
N GLU A 7 -15.00 0.59 0.53
CA GLU A 7 -15.56 1.94 0.68
C GLU A 7 -14.50 2.92 1.19
N VAL A 8 -13.75 2.53 2.23
CA VAL A 8 -12.65 3.34 2.77
C VAL A 8 -11.51 3.44 1.75
N ALA A 9 -11.19 2.33 1.09
CA ALA A 9 -10.10 2.29 0.13
C ALA A 9 -10.36 3.18 -1.10
N GLU A 10 -11.59 3.21 -1.62
CA GLU A 10 -12.01 4.10 -2.70
C GLU A 10 -12.01 5.57 -2.26
N HIS A 11 -12.39 5.86 -1.02
CA HIS A 11 -12.29 7.22 -0.49
C HIS A 11 -10.84 7.73 -0.48
N VAL A 12 -9.91 6.91 0.03
CA VAL A 12 -8.47 7.21 0.03
C VAL A 12 -7.94 7.34 -1.40
N ARG A 13 -8.39 6.46 -2.30
CA ARG A 13 -8.01 6.49 -3.71
C ARG A 13 -8.32 7.85 -4.35
N LEU A 14 -9.53 8.37 -4.14
CA LEU A 14 -9.94 9.67 -4.67
C LEU A 14 -9.15 10.83 -4.04
N GLN A 15 -8.89 10.78 -2.73
CA GLN A 15 -8.17 11.84 -2.03
C GLN A 15 -6.69 11.93 -2.42
N LEU A 16 -6.04 10.79 -2.61
CA LEU A 16 -4.60 10.72 -2.87
C LEU A 16 -4.26 10.58 -4.36
N GLY A 17 -5.25 10.48 -5.24
CA GLY A 17 -5.03 10.30 -6.67
C GLY A 17 -4.41 8.93 -7.01
N ILE A 18 -4.78 7.87 -6.28
CA ILE A 18 -4.29 6.52 -6.56
C ILE A 18 -5.01 5.96 -7.79
N ASP A 19 -4.28 5.35 -8.72
CA ASP A 19 -4.85 4.84 -9.97
C ASP A 19 -5.80 3.66 -9.72
N TYR A 20 -5.34 2.69 -8.91
CA TYR A 20 -6.01 1.41 -8.68
C TYR A 20 -6.19 1.12 -7.20
N VAL A 21 -7.37 0.58 -6.85
CA VAL A 21 -7.62 0.05 -5.51
C VAL A 21 -8.21 -1.35 -5.62
N MET A 22 -7.69 -2.26 -4.79
CA MET A 22 -8.13 -3.65 -4.72
C MET A 22 -8.44 -3.95 -3.26
N ALA A 23 -9.73 -4.04 -2.93
CA ALA A 23 -10.20 -4.29 -1.57
C ALA A 23 -11.48 -5.13 -1.61
N GLN A 24 -11.69 -5.89 -0.53
CA GLN A 24 -12.90 -6.68 -0.39
C GLN A 24 -14.08 -5.76 -0.07
N GLN A 25 -15.23 -6.03 -0.67
CA GLN A 25 -16.45 -5.30 -0.37
C GLN A 25 -17.09 -5.90 0.89
N LEU A 26 -17.37 -5.06 1.88
CA LEU A 26 -18.13 -5.48 3.04
C LEU A 26 -19.61 -5.45 2.66
N GLU A 27 -20.31 -6.58 2.80
CA GLU A 27 -21.71 -6.65 2.43
C GLU A 27 -22.55 -5.79 3.38
N SER A 28 -23.51 -5.06 2.81
CA SER A 28 -24.49 -4.31 3.57
C SER A 28 -25.90 -4.65 3.12
N LYS A 29 -26.79 -4.81 4.10
CA LYS A 29 -28.22 -5.03 3.90
C LYS A 29 -28.99 -4.03 4.76
N ASP A 30 -29.96 -3.35 4.16
CA ASP A 30 -30.80 -2.36 4.85
C ASP A 30 -29.99 -1.25 5.58
N GLY A 31 -28.85 -0.86 5.01
CA GLY A 31 -27.96 0.17 5.56
C GLY A 31 -27.08 -0.29 6.74
N LEU A 32 -27.11 -1.58 7.08
CA LEU A 32 -26.29 -2.20 8.13
C LEU A 32 -25.26 -3.15 7.50
N PHE A 33 -24.06 -3.23 8.07
CA PHE A 33 -23.07 -4.22 7.63
C PHE A 33 -23.46 -5.59 8.14
N THR A 34 -23.42 -6.60 7.27
CA THR A 34 -23.76 -7.99 7.64
C THR A 34 -22.62 -8.68 8.39
N GLY A 35 -21.40 -8.14 8.29
CA GLY A 35 -20.18 -8.76 8.79
C GLY A 35 -19.53 -9.73 7.80
N GLU A 36 -20.20 -10.01 6.69
CA GLU A 36 -19.72 -10.87 5.62
C GLU A 36 -19.10 -10.04 4.49
N PHE A 37 -18.14 -10.63 3.76
CA PHE A 37 -17.60 -10.01 2.56
C PHE A 37 -18.42 -10.44 1.32
N GLY A 38 -18.94 -9.48 0.57
CA GLY A 38 -19.81 -9.71 -0.59
C GLY A 38 -19.08 -9.67 -1.94
N GLY A 39 -19.81 -10.05 -3.00
CA GLY A 39 -19.38 -9.99 -4.42
C GLY A 39 -19.04 -11.35 -5.04
N GLU A 40 -18.84 -11.40 -6.37
CA GLU A 40 -18.44 -12.61 -7.14
C GLU A 40 -17.12 -13.25 -6.66
N ALA A 41 -16.32 -12.50 -5.89
CA ALA A 41 -15.06 -12.93 -5.31
C ALA A 41 -15.20 -13.51 -3.89
N SER A 42 -16.42 -13.65 -3.35
CA SER A 42 -16.63 -14.23 -2.02
C SER A 42 -16.15 -15.69 -2.01
N GLY A 43 -15.03 -15.94 -1.34
CA GLY A 43 -14.35 -17.25 -1.30
C GLY A 43 -13.12 -17.38 -2.20
N VAL A 44 -12.88 -16.46 -3.14
CA VAL A 44 -11.65 -16.46 -3.96
C VAL A 44 -10.54 -15.75 -3.19
N ARG A 45 -9.59 -16.52 -2.65
CA ARG A 45 -8.34 -15.96 -2.11
C ARG A 45 -7.43 -15.55 -3.26
N PHE A 46 -7.60 -14.34 -3.77
CA PHE A 46 -6.64 -13.76 -4.70
C PHE A 46 -5.30 -13.57 -4.01
N ARG A 47 -4.23 -14.11 -4.60
CA ARG A 47 -2.87 -13.87 -4.12
C ARG A 47 -2.48 -12.46 -4.57
N LYS A 48 -2.05 -11.61 -3.63
CA LYS A 48 -1.61 -10.24 -3.93
C LYS A 48 -0.53 -10.18 -5.02
N SER A 49 0.29 -11.22 -5.13
CA SER A 49 1.29 -11.37 -6.20
C SER A 49 0.68 -11.43 -7.60
N ASP A 50 -0.45 -12.10 -7.78
CA ASP A 50 -1.05 -12.28 -9.10
C ASP A 50 -1.71 -10.98 -9.57
N LEU A 51 -2.31 -10.23 -8.62
CA LEU A 51 -2.81 -8.88 -8.86
C LEU A 51 -1.68 -7.91 -9.25
N LEU A 52 -0.52 -7.98 -8.58
CA LEU A 52 0.64 -7.16 -8.95
C LEU A 52 1.16 -7.48 -10.36
N LYS A 53 1.21 -8.77 -10.75
CA LYS A 53 1.58 -9.16 -12.12
C LYS A 53 0.63 -8.57 -13.14
N LEU A 54 -0.68 -8.72 -12.91
CA LEU A 54 -1.71 -8.17 -13.80
C LEU A 54 -1.59 -6.65 -13.96
N MET A 55 -1.36 -5.92 -12.86
CA MET A 55 -1.17 -4.47 -12.91
C MET A 55 0.12 -4.10 -13.65
N ALA A 56 1.22 -4.79 -13.39
CA ALA A 56 2.49 -4.54 -14.06
C ALA A 56 2.40 -4.81 -15.57
N ASP A 57 1.76 -5.92 -15.96
CA ASP A 57 1.51 -6.26 -17.37
C ASP A 57 0.63 -5.20 -18.06
N ARG A 58 -0.43 -4.75 -17.39
CA ARG A 58 -1.33 -3.71 -17.89
C ARG A 58 -0.63 -2.38 -18.13
N GLU A 59 0.29 -2.00 -17.23
CA GLU A 59 1.05 -0.74 -17.33
C GLU A 59 2.34 -0.88 -18.17
N GLY A 60 2.65 -2.07 -18.68
CA GLY A 60 3.90 -2.32 -19.41
C GLY A 60 5.16 -2.16 -18.53
N ILE A 61 5.03 -2.36 -17.22
CA ILE A 61 6.11 -2.23 -16.24
C ILE A 61 6.75 -3.60 -16.01
N SER A 62 8.09 -3.67 -16.13
CA SER A 62 8.82 -4.88 -15.74
C SER A 62 8.56 -5.21 -14.28
N TYR A 63 8.34 -6.49 -13.95
CA TYR A 63 8.09 -6.92 -12.57
C TYR A 63 9.22 -6.51 -11.61
N ARG A 64 10.46 -6.41 -12.11
CA ARG A 64 11.61 -5.94 -11.34
C ARG A 64 11.54 -4.48 -10.93
N ASN A 65 10.70 -3.69 -11.59
CA ASN A 65 10.45 -2.29 -11.27
C ASN A 65 9.21 -2.09 -10.39
N VAL A 66 8.60 -3.18 -9.93
CA VAL A 66 7.48 -3.13 -8.97
C VAL A 66 8.04 -3.12 -7.56
N ILE A 67 7.80 -2.03 -6.83
CA ILE A 67 8.11 -1.94 -5.41
C ILE A 67 6.85 -2.27 -4.63
N SER A 68 6.95 -3.20 -3.68
CA SER A 68 5.85 -3.53 -2.77
C SER A 68 6.14 -2.96 -1.39
N VAL A 69 5.15 -2.31 -0.77
CA VAL A 69 5.30 -1.63 0.53
C VAL A 69 4.23 -2.13 1.51
N GLY A 70 4.64 -2.41 2.74
CA GLY A 70 3.75 -2.77 3.84
C GLY A 70 3.97 -4.17 4.41
N GLU A 71 3.73 -4.32 5.70
CA GLU A 71 3.95 -5.56 6.46
C GLU A 71 3.10 -6.75 5.97
N GLY A 72 1.93 -6.47 5.41
CA GLY A 72 0.93 -7.49 5.05
C GLY A 72 1.13 -8.16 3.70
N PHE A 73 2.16 -7.83 2.92
CA PHE A 73 2.32 -8.36 1.56
C PHE A 73 2.79 -9.82 1.55
N LEU A 74 3.81 -10.14 2.34
CA LEU A 74 4.37 -11.49 2.47
C LEU A 74 3.70 -12.31 3.59
N ARG A 75 2.81 -11.70 4.36
CA ARG A 75 2.16 -12.34 5.52
C ARG A 75 1.29 -13.52 5.08
N GLY A 76 1.54 -14.69 5.69
CA GLY A 76 0.79 -15.92 5.44
C GLY A 76 1.27 -16.72 4.24
N LEU A 77 2.36 -16.30 3.59
CA LEU A 77 3.07 -17.11 2.61
C LEU A 77 4.02 -18.09 3.30
N THR A 78 4.17 -19.28 2.74
CA THR A 78 5.27 -20.19 3.09
C THR A 78 6.61 -19.60 2.66
N GLY A 79 7.72 -20.12 3.20
CA GLY A 79 9.06 -19.61 2.87
C GLY A 79 9.40 -19.69 1.37
N SER A 80 8.98 -20.75 0.68
CA SER A 80 9.18 -20.91 -0.76
C SER A 80 8.34 -19.91 -1.57
N GLU A 81 7.10 -19.66 -1.17
CA GLU A 81 6.23 -18.67 -1.82
C GLU A 81 6.74 -17.25 -1.61
N ALA A 82 7.16 -16.90 -0.39
CA ALA A 82 7.74 -15.60 -0.11
C ALA A 82 9.02 -15.37 -0.92
N ARG A 83 9.88 -16.39 -1.01
CA ARG A 83 11.09 -16.33 -1.85
C ARG A 83 10.76 -16.14 -3.32
N LEU A 84 9.78 -16.88 -3.86
CA LEU A 84 9.35 -16.70 -5.24
C LEU A 84 8.87 -15.27 -5.52
N VAL A 85 8.13 -14.67 -4.60
CA VAL A 85 7.66 -13.28 -4.72
C VAL A 85 8.83 -12.30 -4.74
N LEU A 86 9.78 -12.44 -3.81
CA LEU A 86 10.99 -11.60 -3.75
C LEU A 86 11.91 -11.80 -4.97
N ASP A 87 11.97 -13.02 -5.50
CA ASP A 87 12.70 -13.37 -6.71
C ASP A 87 11.98 -12.92 -7.99
N THR A 88 10.70 -12.53 -7.93
CA THR A 88 9.93 -12.07 -9.09
C THR A 88 9.92 -10.55 -9.21
N PHE A 89 9.63 -9.87 -8.11
CA PHE A 89 9.42 -8.42 -8.11
C PHE A 89 10.71 -7.64 -7.79
N GLY A 90 10.58 -6.31 -7.77
CA GLY A 90 11.58 -5.42 -7.21
C GLY A 90 11.58 -5.44 -5.68
N PRO A 91 12.19 -4.41 -5.06
CA PRO A 91 12.31 -4.31 -3.61
C PRO A 91 10.97 -4.45 -2.88
N HIS A 92 10.99 -5.18 -1.76
CA HIS A 92 9.92 -5.17 -0.77
C HIS A 92 10.33 -4.34 0.44
N VAL A 93 9.52 -3.33 0.77
CA VAL A 93 9.73 -2.43 1.90
C VAL A 93 8.71 -2.77 2.99
N SER A 94 9.17 -3.33 4.10
CA SER A 94 8.30 -3.49 5.27
C SER A 94 8.03 -2.12 5.89
N PHE A 95 6.76 -1.81 6.11
CA PHE A 95 6.32 -0.56 6.72
C PHE A 95 5.40 -0.86 7.91
N ASP A 96 5.70 -0.20 9.02
CA ASP A 96 5.01 -0.28 10.30
C ASP A 96 4.80 1.15 10.80
N SER A 97 3.55 1.60 10.83
CA SER A 97 3.19 2.98 11.18
C SER A 97 3.49 3.35 12.63
N ASP A 98 3.61 2.37 13.52
CA ASP A 98 3.93 2.62 14.93
C ASP A 98 5.43 2.90 15.12
N LYS A 99 6.26 2.44 14.16
CA LYS A 99 7.71 2.60 14.17
C LYS A 99 8.21 3.67 13.20
N LEU A 100 7.50 3.85 12.09
CA LEU A 100 7.83 4.79 11.03
C LEU A 100 6.75 5.86 10.97
N GLY A 101 7.15 7.12 11.12
CA GLY A 101 6.22 8.25 11.10
C GLY A 101 5.63 8.55 9.71
N ASP A 102 6.29 8.13 8.63
CA ASP A 102 5.84 8.33 7.26
C ASP A 102 6.41 7.28 6.28
N LEU A 103 5.97 7.37 5.02
CA LEU A 103 6.41 6.52 3.92
C LEU A 103 7.66 7.05 3.19
N ALA A 104 8.38 8.04 3.75
CA ALA A 104 9.55 8.63 3.09
C ALA A 104 10.65 7.59 2.82
N ILE A 105 10.67 6.48 3.56
CA ILE A 105 11.55 5.33 3.30
C ILE A 105 11.49 4.85 1.84
N VAL A 106 10.32 4.93 1.20
CA VAL A 106 10.12 4.53 -0.20
C VAL A 106 10.91 5.44 -1.15
N LEU A 107 11.00 6.73 -0.84
CA LEU A 107 11.76 7.69 -1.65
C LEU A 107 13.26 7.36 -1.63
N TYR A 108 13.79 6.92 -0.49
CA TYR A 108 15.19 6.48 -0.42
C TYR A 108 15.45 5.24 -1.27
N VAL A 109 14.49 4.30 -1.33
CA VAL A 109 14.59 3.12 -2.22
C VAL A 109 14.57 3.52 -3.70
N LEU A 110 13.87 4.60 -4.04
CA LEU A 110 13.89 5.19 -5.38
C LEU A 110 15.16 6.01 -5.69
N GLY A 111 16.11 6.10 -4.74
CA GLY A 111 17.39 6.79 -4.93
C GLY A 111 17.36 8.27 -4.55
N PHE A 112 16.28 8.77 -3.94
CA PHE A 112 16.26 10.12 -3.38
C PHE A 112 17.14 10.18 -2.13
N ASN A 113 17.86 11.30 -1.97
CA ASN A 113 18.65 11.56 -0.78
C ASN A 113 17.86 12.50 0.17
N GLY A 114 18.37 12.70 1.38
CA GLY A 114 17.69 13.50 2.39
C GLY A 114 17.47 14.97 2.00
N SER A 115 18.27 15.53 1.09
CA SER A 115 18.03 16.90 0.60
C SER A 115 16.80 16.96 -0.31
N HIS A 116 16.64 16.01 -1.23
CA HIS A 116 15.46 15.92 -2.08
C HIS A 116 14.19 15.73 -1.25
N VAL A 117 14.22 14.86 -0.24
CA VAL A 117 13.05 14.60 0.63
C VAL A 117 12.66 15.86 1.42
N ARG A 118 13.63 16.62 1.93
CA ARG A 118 13.35 17.90 2.62
C ARG A 118 12.73 18.94 1.71
N GLU A 119 13.23 19.06 0.48
CA GLU A 119 12.67 19.97 -0.52
C GLU A 119 11.23 19.58 -0.88
N MET A 120 10.97 18.29 -1.11
CA MET A 120 9.62 17.80 -1.35
C MET A 120 8.67 18.10 -0.18
N ARG A 121 9.11 17.92 1.07
CA ARG A 121 8.29 18.28 2.25
C ARG A 121 7.95 19.78 2.28
N GLN A 122 8.85 20.66 1.85
CA GLN A 122 8.55 22.10 1.79
C GLN A 122 7.44 22.42 0.78
N ILE A 123 7.43 21.70 -0.35
CA ILE A 123 6.47 21.91 -1.43
C ILE A 123 5.11 21.31 -1.07
N PHE A 124 5.09 20.07 -0.58
CA PHE A 124 3.88 19.29 -0.41
C PHE A 124 3.31 19.29 1.02
N GLU A 125 4.12 19.64 2.02
CA GLU A 125 3.74 19.69 3.44
C GLU A 125 4.22 20.97 4.14
N PRO A 126 3.90 22.17 3.64
CA PRO A 126 4.43 23.42 4.18
C PRO A 126 4.09 23.65 5.67
N GLY A 127 3.05 22.99 6.19
CA GLY A 127 2.64 23.06 7.60
C GLY A 127 3.36 22.10 8.57
N ALA A 128 4.09 21.09 8.08
CA ALA A 128 4.72 20.07 8.93
C ALA A 128 5.91 20.62 9.73
N GLN A 129 6.69 21.53 9.15
CA GLN A 129 7.84 22.17 9.81
C GLN A 129 7.44 22.99 11.04
N LYS A 130 6.23 23.56 11.05
CA LYS A 130 5.72 24.30 12.20
C LYS A 130 5.45 23.39 13.40
N ARG A 131 5.13 22.10 13.18
CA ARG A 131 4.90 21.10 14.23
C ARG A 131 6.22 20.55 14.79
N GLU A 132 7.21 20.30 13.93
CA GLU A 132 8.56 19.91 14.37
C GLU A 132 9.25 21.01 15.19
N ALA A 133 9.05 22.29 14.83
CA ALA A 133 9.60 23.43 15.58
C ALA A 133 8.89 23.70 16.93
N LEU A 134 7.69 23.15 17.14
CA LEU A 134 6.89 23.35 18.37
C LEU A 134 6.95 22.16 19.34
N GLY A 135 7.75 21.12 19.06
CA GLY A 135 8.09 20.09 20.04
C GLY A 135 6.91 19.32 20.64
N ASN A 136 5.79 19.20 19.94
CA ASN A 136 4.67 18.37 20.43
C ASN A 136 4.78 16.96 19.87
N THR A 137 5.42 16.10 20.69
CA THR A 137 5.26 14.64 20.70
C THR A 137 3.84 14.24 21.03
#